data_AF-A0A2G0E8R2-F1
#
_entry.id   AF-A0A2G0E8R2-F1
#
_cell.length_a   1.000
_cell.length_b   1.000
_cell.length_c   1.000
_cell.angle_alpha   90.00
_cell.angle_beta   90.00
_cell.angle_gamma   90.00
#
_symmetry.space_group_name_H-M   'P 1'
#
loop_
_entity.id
_entity.type
_entity.pdbx_description
1 polymer ?
#
loop_
_entity_poly.entity_id
_entity_poly.type
_entity_poly.pdbx_seq_one_letter_code
_entity_poly.pdbx_strand_id
1 'polypeptide(L)' 'MRNCWYVSLTNRYPQPNTDDPVRVVQSVQIKKKYSIIEMTREATPNEVDKCKLIYCGHGYWKDEYIQYNIERYIK' A
#
# COMPACT_ATOMS: atom_id res chain seq x y z
N MET A 1 -2.89 -8.71 13.16
CA MET A 1 -2.10 -9.26 12.05
C MET A 1 -1.13 -8.18 11.60
N ARG A 2 0.16 -8.51 11.40
CA ARG A 2 1.14 -7.54 10.88
C ARG A 2 1.04 -7.53 9.36
N ASN A 3 1.08 -6.34 8.77
CA ASN A 3 0.90 -6.14 7.34
C ASN A 3 2.07 -5.34 6.77
N CYS A 4 2.36 -5.55 5.49
CA CYS A 4 3.27 -4.71 4.73
C CYS A 4 2.53 -3.45 4.27
N TRP A 5 3.13 -2.30 4.51
CA TRP A 5 2.59 -1.00 4.14
C TRP A 5 3.36 -0.41 2.98
N TYR A 6 2.63 0.08 1.98
CA TYR A 6 3.18 0.75 0.81
C TYR A 6 2.46 2.05 0.52
N VAL A 7 3.17 2.99 -0.12
CA VAL A 7 2.57 4.14 -0.80
C VAL A 7 2.71 3.91 -2.31
N SER A 8 1.58 3.96 -3.01
CA SER A 8 1.56 4.04 -4.47
C SER A 8 1.65 5.51 -4.89
N LEU A 9 2.63 5.82 -5.74
CA LEU A 9 2.74 7.14 -6.38
C LEU A 9 1.80 7.29 -7.58
N THR A 10 1.17 6.19 -8.00
CA THR A 10 0.11 6.23 -8.99
C THR A 10 -1.23 6.17 -8.26
N ASN A 11 -2.21 6.93 -8.72
CA ASN A 11 -3.58 6.87 -8.18
C ASN A 11 -4.32 5.55 -8.57
N ARG A 12 -3.58 4.48 -8.80
CA ARG A 12 -4.07 3.21 -9.30
C ARG A 12 -3.47 2.08 -8.48
N TYR A 13 -4.26 1.59 -7.53
CA TYR A 13 -4.23 0.17 -7.23
C TYR A 13 -5.51 -0.42 -7.85
N PRO A 14 -5.45 -1.56 -8.56
CA PRO A 14 -6.66 -2.18 -9.10
C PRO A 14 -7.65 -2.40 -7.96
N GLN A 15 -8.90 -1.97 -8.13
CA GLN A 15 -9.94 -2.36 -7.18
C GLN A 15 -10.04 -3.88 -7.23
N PRO A 16 -10.09 -4.58 -6.08
CA PRO A 16 -10.20 -6.02 -6.07
C PRO A 16 -11.45 -6.44 -6.85
N ASN A 17 -11.26 -7.30 -7.85
CA ASN A 17 -12.34 -7.91 -8.61
C ASN A 17 -12.94 -9.08 -7.78
N THR A 18 -14.17 -9.49 -8.10
CA THR A 18 -14.86 -10.61 -7.44
C THR A 18 -14.12 -11.95 -7.54
N ASP A 19 -13.20 -12.09 -8.49
CA ASP A 19 -12.37 -13.29 -8.70
C ASP A 19 -11.01 -13.23 -7.96
N ASP A 20 -10.68 -12.10 -7.33
CA ASP A 20 -9.40 -11.97 -6.62
C ASP A 20 -9.44 -12.74 -5.28
N PRO A 21 -8.33 -13.43 -4.92
CA PRO A 21 -8.23 -14.11 -3.63
C PRO A 21 -8.53 -13.15 -2.48
N VAL A 22 -9.24 -13.66 -1.46
CA VAL A 22 -9.77 -12.89 -0.32
C VAL A 22 -8.75 -11.90 0.23
N ARG A 23 -9.03 -10.60 0.03
CA ARG A 23 -8.41 -9.41 0.65
C ARG A 23 -6.92 -9.55 1.02
N VAL A 24 -6.10 -9.98 0.06
CA VAL A 24 -4.64 -9.93 0.20
C VAL A 24 -4.15 -8.49 0.28
N VAL A 25 -4.92 -7.56 -0.28
CA VAL A 25 -4.59 -6.14 -0.40
C VAL A 25 -5.79 -5.26 -0.09
N GLN A 26 -5.57 -4.18 0.66
CA GLN A 26 -6.50 -3.06 0.81
C GLN A 26 -5.79 -1.77 0.41
N SER A 27 -6.53 -0.84 -0.21
CA SER A 27 -5.98 0.44 -0.62
C SER A 27 -6.94 1.58 -0.35
N VAL A 28 -6.42 2.71 0.14
CA VAL A 28 -7.18 3.97 0.28
C VAL A 28 -6.52 5.08 -0.51
N GLN A 29 -7.31 5.80 -1.29
CA GLN A 29 -6.85 6.95 -2.04
C GLN A 29 -6.71 8.19 -1.14
N ILE A 30 -5.58 8.89 -1.25
CA ILE A 30 -5.26 10.08 -0.46
C ILE A 30 -4.85 11.22 -1.40
N LYS A 31 -5.33 12.44 -1.13
CA LYS A 31 -4.99 13.68 -1.87
C LYS A 31 -5.20 13.58 -3.41
N LYS A 32 -6.05 12.66 -3.89
CA LYS A 32 -6.28 12.33 -5.31
C LYS A 32 -5.06 11.85 -6.11
N LYS A 33 -3.89 11.72 -5.47
CA LYS A 33 -2.60 11.45 -6.13
C LYS A 33 -1.93 10.18 -5.65
N TYR A 34 -2.15 9.83 -4.39
CA TYR A 34 -1.48 8.72 -3.73
C TYR A 34 -2.49 7.66 -3.33
N SER A 35 -2.01 6.44 -3.09
CA SER A 35 -2.77 5.44 -2.38
C SER A 35 -1.92 4.80 -1.29
N ILE A 36 -2.48 4.66 -0.10
CA ILE A 36 -1.88 3.88 0.97
C ILE A 36 -2.39 2.46 0.80
N ILE A 37 -1.47 1.50 0.79
CA ILE A 37 -1.75 0.09 0.50
C ILE A 37 -1.31 -0.74 1.68
N GLU A 38 -2.23 -1.56 2.16
CA GLU A 38 -2.02 -2.58 3.18
C GLU A 38 -2.01 -3.95 2.49
N MET A 39 -0.96 -4.74 2.69
CA MET A 39 -0.85 -6.10 2.14
C MET A 39 -0.51 -7.11 3.22
N THR A 40 -1.09 -8.30 3.14
CA THR A 40 -0.78 -9.42 4.06
C THR A 40 0.51 -10.16 3.69
N ARG A 41 1.09 -9.84 2.52
CA ARG A 41 2.36 -10.33 2.00
C ARG A 41 3.17 -9.18 1.42
N GLU A 42 4.43 -9.44 1.11
CA GLU A 42 5.22 -8.50 0.32
C GLU A 42 4.65 -8.36 -1.10
N ALA A 43 4.78 -7.15 -1.66
CA ALA A 43 4.43 -6.87 -3.04
C ALA A 43 5.34 -7.65 -4.00
N THR A 44 4.75 -8.23 -5.03
CA THR A 44 5.51 -8.84 -6.12
C THR A 44 6.22 -7.77 -6.94
N PRO A 45 7.34 -8.08 -7.62
CA PRO A 45 8.02 -7.12 -8.49
C PRO A 45 7.09 -6.47 -9.54
N ASN A 46 6.11 -7.22 -10.05
CA ASN A 46 5.11 -6.72 -11.00
C ASN A 46 4.16 -5.69 -10.38
N GLU A 47 3.70 -5.90 -9.14
CA GLU A 47 2.87 -4.94 -8.41
C GLU A 47 3.67 -3.67 -8.10
N VAL A 48 4.93 -3.82 -7.66
CA VAL A 48 5.85 -2.71 -7.38
C VAL A 48 6.05 -1.85 -8.63
N ASP A 49 6.35 -2.45 -9.78
CA ASP A 49 6.60 -1.70 -10.99
C ASP A 49 5.34 -1.05 -11.59
N LYS A 50 4.22 -1.79 -11.65
CA LYS A 50 2.96 -1.28 -12.21
C LYS A 50 2.36 -0.14 -11.40
N CYS A 51 2.38 -0.25 -10.07
CA CYS A 51 1.75 0.75 -9.20
C CYS A 51 2.75 1.79 -8.68
N LYS A 52 4.05 1.62 -8.93
CA LYS A 52 5.12 2.45 -8.35
C LYS A 52 5.03 2.47 -6.83
N LEU A 53 5.03 1.27 -6.25
CA LEU A 53 4.94 1.07 -4.80
C LEU A 53 6.25 1.43 -4.12
N ILE A 54 6.15 2.19 -3.03
CA ILE A 54 7.24 2.49 -2.12
C ILE A 54 6.94 1.77 -0.81
N TYR A 55 7.88 0.95 -0.35
CA TYR A 55 7.75 0.24 0.93
C TYR A 55 7.92 1.19 2.12
N CYS A 56 6.97 1.15 3.05
CA CYS A 56 6.95 1.99 4.25
C CYS A 56 7.18 1.20 5.55
N GLY A 57 7.12 -0.13 5.51
CA GLY A 57 7.46 -1.01 6.62
C GLY A 57 6.48 -2.17 6.81
N HIS A 58 6.71 -2.99 7.84
CA HIS A 58 5.89 -4.15 8.17
C HIS A 58 5.49 -4.17 9.65
N GLY A 59 4.21 -3.94 9.92
CA GLY A 59 3.70 -3.79 11.28
C GLY A 59 2.22 -3.41 11.33
N TYR A 60 1.85 -2.69 12.39
CA TYR A 60 0.49 -2.18 12.56
C TYR A 60 0.38 -0.76 12.03
N TRP A 61 -0.83 -0.38 11.59
CA TRP A 61 -1.11 0.96 11.10
C TRP A 61 -0.59 2.07 12.04
N LYS A 62 -0.82 1.92 13.35
CA LYS A 62 -0.47 2.93 14.36
C LYS A 62 1.01 2.91 14.80
N ASP A 63 1.84 2.05 14.21
CA ASP A 63 3.27 2.05 14.54
C ASP A 63 3.91 3.38 14.07
N GLU A 64 4.63 4.06 14.96
CA GLU A 64 5.16 5.40 14.69
C GLU A 64 6.06 5.45 13.45
N TYR A 65 6.90 4.43 13.25
CA TYR A 65 7.78 4.35 12.08
C TYR A 65 7.01 4.15 10.77
N ILE A 66 5.85 3.47 10.80
CA ILE A 66 4.98 3.31 9.63
C ILE A 66 4.36 4.65 9.27
N GLN A 67 3.79 5.35 10.25
CA GLN A 67 3.20 6.67 10.03
C GLN A 67 4.24 7.66 9.51
N TYR A 68 5.42 7.71 10.13
CA TYR A 68 6.53 8.57 9.70
C TYR A 68 6.94 8.30 8.24
N ASN A 69 7.11 7.02 7.85
CA ASN A 69 7.50 6.68 6.49
C ASN A 69 6.42 7.01 5.48
N ILE A 70 5.13 6.81 5.81
CA ILE A 70 4.02 7.15 4.92
C ILE A 70 3.96 8.67 4.71
N GLU A 71 4.02 9.46 5.78
CA GLU A 71 3.98 10.93 5.72
C GLU A 71 5.13 11.51 4.88
N ARG A 72 6.32 10.91 4.94
CA ARG A 72 7.48 11.32 4.14
C ARG A 72 7.21 11.33 2.63
N TYR A 73 6.35 10.44 2.14
CA TYR A 73 6.05 10.31 0.72
C TYR A 73 4.76 11.03 0.30
N ILE A 74 3.84 11.28 1.23
CA ILE A 74 2.56 11.96 0.96
C ILE A 74 2.69 13.47 1.18
N LYS A 75 3.29 14.16 0.20
CA LYS A 75 3.35 15.63 0.16
C LYS A 75 2.01 16.25 -0.23
#